data_AF-A0A3B8NKG7-F1
#
_entry.id   AF-A0A3B8NKG7-F1
#
_cell.length_a   1.000
_cell.length_b   1.000
_cell.length_c   1.000
_cell.angle_alpha   90.00
_cell.angle_beta   90.00
_cell.angle_gamma   90.00
#
_symmetry.space_group_name_H-M   'P 1'
#
loop_
_entity.id
_entity.type
_entity.pdbx_description
1 polymer ?
#
loop_
_entity_poly.entity_id
_entity_poly.type
_entity_poly.pdbx_seq_one_letter_code
_entity_poly.pdbx_strand_id
1 'polypeptide(L)'
;MSQKEPFPIKPIIFWVGVIIISVLLIIVTFKPPKKITEEAEINTDQLRMRNNLSTLAIDPDWSELEKYQKRITKERFLEELENIYSEKDAWKLAVRVHSDYADIRAKGNKILRLYFGPSDHVPRDLRYWRVAEELPKNANLEKEPLKYLKVAIDPGHIGGEWAKMEGRWYQLNGKGIEIKEGELTLSTAKLIKQKLQSLGAEVILLRDKHEPVTKLRPKDFE
;
A
#
# COMPACT_ATOMS: atom_id res chain seq x y z
N MET A 1 -53.04 -50.41 49.28
CA MET A 1 -51.56 -50.49 49.26
C MET A 1 -51.08 -49.53 48.18
N SER A 2 -50.27 -48.53 48.55
CA SER A 2 -49.86 -47.40 47.71
C SER A 2 -48.97 -47.85 46.53
N GLN A 3 -49.31 -47.45 45.31
CA GLN A 3 -48.37 -47.43 44.19
C GLN A 3 -48.05 -45.97 43.88
N LYS A 4 -46.77 -45.59 44.04
CA LYS A 4 -46.19 -44.31 43.62
C LYS A 4 -46.20 -44.25 42.09
N GLU A 5 -46.82 -43.23 41.52
CA GLU A 5 -46.62 -42.90 40.10
C GLU A 5 -45.20 -42.35 39.87
N PRO A 6 -44.53 -42.71 38.77
CA PRO A 6 -43.20 -42.23 38.46
C PRO A 6 -43.23 -40.75 38.04
N PHE A 7 -42.31 -39.96 38.62
CA PHE A 7 -42.10 -38.57 38.24
C PHE A 7 -41.89 -38.42 36.72
N PRO A 8 -42.51 -37.43 36.06
CA PRO A 8 -42.37 -37.25 34.63
C PRO A 8 -40.95 -36.76 34.32
N ILE A 9 -40.15 -37.62 33.67
CA ILE A 9 -38.76 -37.34 33.24
C ILE A 9 -38.75 -36.40 32.00
N LYS A 10 -39.87 -36.33 31.26
CA LYS A 10 -40.02 -35.56 30.01
C LYS A 10 -39.82 -34.03 30.13
N PRO A 11 -40.34 -33.31 31.15
CA PRO A 11 -40.09 -31.87 31.28
C PRO A 11 -38.61 -31.54 31.51
N ILE A 12 -37.87 -32.39 32.22
CA ILE A 12 -36.45 -32.12 32.55
C ILE A 12 -35.58 -32.16 31.29
N ILE A 13 -35.79 -33.15 30.42
CA ILE A 13 -35.03 -33.28 29.16
C ILE A 13 -35.31 -32.10 28.23
N PHE A 14 -36.55 -31.61 28.19
CA PHE A 14 -36.93 -30.43 27.40
C PHE A 14 -36.20 -29.17 27.86
N TRP A 15 -36.16 -28.91 29.16
CA TRP A 15 -35.46 -27.74 29.72
C TRP A 15 -33.93 -27.82 29.55
N VAL A 16 -33.34 -29.02 29.63
CA VAL A 16 -31.91 -29.22 29.37
C VAL A 16 -31.56 -28.90 27.91
N GLY A 17 -32.40 -29.31 26.96
CA GLY A 17 -32.22 -29.00 25.54
C GLY A 17 -32.25 -27.49 25.26
N VAL A 18 -33.20 -26.77 25.87
CA VAL A 18 -33.33 -25.31 25.73
C VAL A 18 -32.11 -24.58 26.30
N ILE A 19 -31.58 -25.03 27.44
CA ILE A 19 -30.38 -24.44 28.05
C ILE A 19 -29.16 -24.66 27.15
N ILE A 20 -28.96 -25.85 26.60
CA ILE A 20 -27.82 -26.15 25.72
C ILE A 20 -27.87 -25.29 24.44
N ILE A 21 -29.05 -25.15 23.82
CA ILE A 21 -29.22 -24.32 22.62
C ILE A 21 -28.96 -22.85 22.95
N SER A 22 -29.43 -22.36 24.11
CA SER A 22 -29.21 -20.98 24.54
C SER A 22 -27.74 -20.69 24.81
N VAL A 23 -27.02 -21.62 25.44
CA VAL A 23 -25.57 -21.50 25.68
C VAL A 23 -24.78 -21.53 24.37
N LEU A 24 -25.14 -22.39 23.42
CA LEU A 24 -24.53 -22.41 22.09
C LEU A 24 -24.77 -21.11 21.31
N LEU A 25 -25.98 -20.55 21.40
CA LEU A 25 -26.30 -19.25 20.80
C LEU A 25 -25.49 -18.11 21.43
N ILE A 26 -25.29 -18.15 22.75
CA ILE A 26 -24.41 -17.20 23.45
C ILE A 26 -22.96 -17.36 22.99
N ILE A 27 -22.43 -18.58 22.84
CA ILE A 27 -21.04 -18.80 22.37
C ILE A 27 -20.86 -18.33 20.91
N VAL A 28 -21.86 -18.51 20.05
CA VAL A 28 -21.80 -18.06 18.65
C VAL A 28 -21.92 -16.54 18.54
N THR A 29 -22.73 -15.90 19.37
CA THR A 29 -22.94 -14.43 19.38
C THR A 29 -21.85 -13.68 20.15
N PHE A 30 -21.28 -14.29 21.20
CA PHE A 30 -20.13 -13.80 21.97
C PHE A 30 -18.85 -14.54 21.57
N LYS A 31 -18.56 -14.66 20.26
CA LYS A 31 -17.16 -14.81 19.87
C LYS A 31 -16.47 -13.48 20.19
N PRO A 32 -15.57 -13.42 21.19
CA PRO A 32 -14.85 -12.19 21.44
C PRO A 32 -14.12 -11.81 20.15
N PRO A 33 -14.13 -10.54 19.74
CA PRO A 33 -13.32 -10.11 18.61
C PRO A 33 -11.90 -10.60 18.87
N LYS A 34 -11.31 -11.30 17.89
CA LYS A 34 -9.90 -11.67 17.93
C LYS A 34 -9.16 -10.37 18.23
N LYS A 35 -8.57 -10.25 19.44
CA LYS A 35 -7.73 -9.11 19.79
C LYS A 35 -6.72 -9.03 18.66
N ILE A 36 -6.86 -7.99 17.84
CA ILE A 36 -5.80 -7.56 16.95
C ILE A 36 -4.73 -7.13 17.92
N THR A 37 -3.70 -7.96 18.09
CA THR A 37 -2.53 -7.61 18.87
C THR A 37 -1.98 -6.35 18.22
N GLU A 38 -2.21 -5.19 18.84
CA GLU A 38 -1.57 -3.91 18.50
C GLU A 38 -0.05 -3.94 18.73
N GLU A 39 0.46 -5.06 19.23
CA GLU A 39 1.86 -5.45 19.13
C GLU A 39 2.19 -5.83 17.69
N ALA A 40 2.13 -4.85 16.78
CA ALA A 40 3.19 -4.75 15.80
C ALA A 40 4.46 -4.52 16.63
N GLU A 41 5.10 -5.61 17.06
CA GLU A 41 6.40 -5.60 17.70
C GLU A 41 7.30 -4.71 16.85
N ILE A 42 7.61 -3.52 17.39
CA ILE A 42 8.79 -2.77 16.98
C ILE A 42 9.93 -3.70 17.37
N ASN A 43 10.32 -4.57 16.45
CA ASN A 43 11.42 -5.50 16.65
C ASN A 43 12.61 -4.64 17.09
N THR A 44 13.28 -5.03 18.17
CA THR A 44 14.51 -4.40 18.69
C THR A 44 15.56 -4.09 17.60
N ASP A 45 15.50 -4.78 16.45
CA ASP A 45 16.28 -4.49 15.25
C ASP A 45 16.00 -3.14 14.56
N GLN A 46 14.82 -2.54 14.78
CA GLN A 46 14.43 -1.22 14.27
C GLN A 46 15.09 -0.07 15.05
N LEU A 47 15.60 -0.31 16.26
CA LEU A 47 16.26 0.70 17.09
C LEU A 47 17.78 0.79 16.85
N ARG A 48 18.35 -0.07 15.99
CA ARG A 48 19.76 0.04 15.61
C ARG A 48 19.92 1.12 14.53
N MET A 49 20.68 2.17 14.85
CA MET A 49 21.21 3.11 13.86
C MET A 49 21.97 2.34 12.78
N ARG A 50 21.48 2.36 11.54
CA ARG A 50 22.10 1.70 10.39
C ARG A 50 22.71 2.76 9.48
N ASN A 51 23.98 2.61 9.12
CA ASN A 51 24.69 3.61 8.32
C ASN A 51 24.20 3.75 6.86
N ASN A 52 23.45 2.77 6.33
CA ASN A 52 23.10 2.69 4.90
C ASN A 52 21.59 2.47 4.62
N LEU A 53 20.75 2.60 5.64
CA LEU A 53 19.29 2.54 5.53
C LEU A 53 18.72 3.68 6.37
N SER A 54 17.58 4.24 5.98
CA SER A 54 16.82 5.14 6.86
C SER A 54 16.70 4.49 8.25
N THR A 55 16.81 5.28 9.32
CA THR A 55 16.83 4.83 10.72
C THR A 55 15.64 3.93 11.09
N LEU A 56 14.55 3.97 10.30
CA LEU A 56 13.33 3.18 10.50
C LEU A 56 13.12 2.07 9.45
N ALA A 57 14.05 1.87 8.52
CA ALA A 57 13.87 0.92 7.43
C ALA A 57 14.15 -0.53 7.89
N ILE A 58 13.10 -1.36 7.80
CA ILE A 58 13.17 -2.80 8.00
C ILE A 58 14.05 -3.39 6.89
N ASP A 59 14.85 -4.42 7.22
CA ASP A 59 15.58 -5.13 6.18
C ASP A 59 14.56 -5.77 5.23
N PRO A 60 14.65 -5.52 3.90
CA PRO A 60 13.71 -6.12 2.97
C PRO A 60 13.83 -7.65 3.00
N ASP A 61 12.69 -8.33 3.08
CA ASP A 61 12.63 -9.78 2.88
C ASP A 61 12.69 -10.07 1.38
N TRP A 62 13.88 -10.45 0.92
CA TRP A 62 14.12 -10.78 -0.48
C TRP A 62 13.42 -12.08 -0.92
N SER A 63 13.01 -12.95 0.02
CA SER A 63 12.30 -14.20 -0.31
C SER A 63 10.90 -13.95 -0.89
N GLU A 64 10.31 -12.78 -0.63
CA GLU A 64 9.05 -12.34 -1.23
C GLU A 64 9.10 -12.28 -2.76
N LEU A 65 10.29 -12.21 -3.36
CA LEU A 65 10.44 -12.20 -4.81
C LEU A 65 10.29 -13.58 -5.45
N GLU A 66 10.36 -14.67 -4.67
CA GLU A 66 10.24 -16.04 -5.18
C GLU A 66 8.86 -16.32 -5.80
N LYS A 67 7.81 -15.62 -5.35
CA LYS A 67 6.47 -15.76 -5.94
C LYS A 67 6.38 -15.26 -7.39
N TYR A 68 7.35 -14.46 -7.84
CA TYR A 68 7.42 -13.91 -9.19
C TYR A 68 8.28 -14.75 -10.16
N GLN A 69 8.80 -15.91 -9.72
CA GLN A 69 9.55 -16.81 -10.59
C GLN A 69 8.74 -17.23 -11.82
N LYS A 70 9.36 -17.13 -13.01
CA LYS A 70 8.78 -17.49 -14.31
C LYS A 70 7.50 -16.73 -14.68
N ARG A 71 7.32 -15.51 -14.16
CA ARG A 71 6.10 -14.68 -14.37
C ARG A 71 6.29 -13.50 -15.33
N ILE A 72 7.52 -13.21 -15.70
CA ILE A 72 7.88 -12.11 -16.60
C ILE A 72 8.82 -12.65 -17.69
N THR A 73 8.60 -12.21 -18.92
CA THR A 73 9.49 -12.47 -20.04
C THR A 73 10.77 -11.65 -19.93
N LYS A 74 11.83 -12.09 -20.60
CA LYS A 74 13.08 -11.35 -20.65
C LYS A 74 12.89 -9.98 -21.32
N GLU A 75 12.12 -9.98 -22.41
CA GLU A 75 11.85 -8.80 -23.24
C GLU A 75 11.19 -7.71 -22.41
N ARG A 76 10.10 -8.04 -21.71
CA ARG A 76 9.41 -7.10 -20.83
C ARG A 76 10.28 -6.64 -19.67
N PHE A 77 11.03 -7.56 -19.05
CA PHE A 77 11.91 -7.21 -17.93
C PHE A 77 12.95 -6.16 -18.34
N LEU A 78 13.57 -6.31 -19.51
CA LEU A 78 14.51 -5.34 -20.06
C LEU A 78 13.83 -4.02 -20.45
N GLU A 79 12.67 -4.08 -21.11
CA GLU A 79 11.93 -2.88 -21.52
C GLU A 79 11.56 -2.00 -20.31
N GLU A 80 11.03 -2.60 -19.24
CA GLU A 80 10.67 -1.86 -18.04
C GLU A 80 11.91 -1.34 -17.29
N LEU A 81 12.98 -2.13 -17.19
CA LEU A 81 14.22 -1.67 -16.56
C LEU A 81 14.84 -0.48 -17.30
N GLU A 82 14.95 -0.57 -18.63
CA GLU A 82 15.65 0.42 -19.45
C GLU A 82 14.84 1.71 -19.63
N ASN A 83 13.51 1.62 -19.67
CA ASN A 83 12.66 2.76 -20.01
C ASN A 83 11.87 3.34 -18.83
N ILE A 84 11.64 2.58 -17.76
CA ILE A 84 10.76 3.00 -16.65
C ILE A 84 11.54 3.15 -15.35
N TYR A 85 12.31 2.12 -14.96
CA TYR A 85 12.87 2.05 -13.61
C TYR A 85 14.31 2.53 -13.47
N SER A 86 15.00 2.78 -14.57
CA SER A 86 16.40 3.23 -14.56
C SER A 86 16.63 4.36 -15.54
N GLU A 87 17.48 5.32 -15.16
CA GLU A 87 18.07 6.21 -16.14
C GLU A 87 19.20 5.46 -16.86
N LYS A 88 19.01 5.20 -18.15
CA LYS A 88 20.01 4.53 -19.01
C LYS A 88 20.48 3.23 -18.33
N ASP A 89 21.79 3.04 -18.26
CA ASP A 89 22.47 1.83 -17.81
C ASP A 89 22.65 1.70 -16.29
N ALA A 90 22.08 2.60 -15.47
CA ALA A 90 22.27 2.56 -14.02
C ALA A 90 21.82 1.23 -13.38
N TRP A 91 20.81 0.58 -13.94
CA TRP A 91 20.34 -0.75 -13.50
C TRP A 91 21.42 -1.84 -13.59
N LYS A 92 22.39 -1.72 -14.49
CA LYS A 92 23.48 -2.71 -14.68
C LYS A 92 24.39 -2.84 -13.46
N LEU A 93 24.35 -1.86 -12.54
CA LEU A 93 25.05 -1.92 -11.25
C LEU A 93 24.43 -2.93 -10.27
N ALA A 94 23.15 -3.25 -10.46
CA ALA A 94 22.39 -4.10 -9.55
C ALA A 94 21.93 -5.41 -10.21
N VAL A 95 21.80 -5.47 -11.54
CA VAL A 95 21.23 -6.63 -12.23
C VAL A 95 22.14 -7.11 -13.35
N ARG A 96 22.38 -8.42 -13.42
CA ARG A 96 22.96 -9.09 -14.59
C ARG A 96 21.90 -9.96 -15.27
N VAL A 97 21.70 -9.76 -16.57
CA VAL A 97 20.69 -10.49 -17.35
C VAL A 97 21.33 -11.59 -18.18
N HIS A 98 20.74 -12.78 -18.14
CA HIS A 98 21.15 -13.96 -18.91
C HIS A 98 20.07 -14.32 -19.95
N SER A 99 20.13 -15.53 -20.52
CA SER A 99 19.14 -16.04 -21.47
C SER A 99 17.76 -16.25 -20.84
N ASP A 100 17.74 -16.85 -19.66
CA ASP A 100 16.58 -17.46 -19.02
C ASP A 100 16.39 -16.98 -17.57
N TYR A 101 17.27 -16.11 -17.07
CA TYR A 101 17.17 -15.51 -15.75
C TYR A 101 17.88 -14.15 -15.66
N ALA A 102 17.62 -13.43 -14.57
CA ALA A 102 18.39 -12.28 -14.11
C ALA A 102 18.91 -12.52 -12.69
N ASP A 103 20.18 -12.19 -12.47
CA ASP A 103 20.81 -12.16 -11.14
C ASP A 103 20.74 -10.74 -10.58
N ILE A 104 20.00 -10.56 -9.48
CA ILE A 104 19.73 -9.28 -8.83
C ILE A 104 20.54 -9.22 -7.53
N ARG A 105 21.34 -8.16 -7.37
CA ARG A 105 22.12 -7.93 -6.15
C ARG A 105 21.18 -7.58 -4.99
N ALA A 106 21.15 -8.45 -3.99
CA ALA A 106 20.41 -8.27 -2.75
C ALA A 106 21.33 -7.67 -1.65
N LYS A 107 21.09 -8.00 -0.37
CA LYS A 107 21.89 -7.50 0.76
C LYS A 107 23.32 -8.08 0.77
N GLY A 108 24.31 -7.20 0.83
CA GLY A 108 25.72 -7.59 0.88
C GLY A 108 26.15 -8.31 -0.39
N ASN A 109 26.68 -9.53 -0.25
CA ASN A 109 27.10 -10.38 -1.38
C ASN A 109 26.00 -11.36 -1.83
N LYS A 110 24.79 -11.27 -1.28
CA LYS A 110 23.69 -12.15 -1.69
C LYS A 110 23.16 -11.74 -3.07
N ILE A 111 22.85 -12.74 -3.88
CA ILE A 111 22.24 -12.58 -5.20
C ILE A 111 20.91 -13.33 -5.17
N LEU A 112 19.84 -12.68 -5.63
CA LEU A 112 18.56 -13.29 -5.93
C LEU A 112 18.51 -13.59 -7.43
N ARG A 113 18.22 -14.85 -7.80
CA ARG A 113 18.03 -15.25 -9.19
C ARG A 113 16.55 -15.25 -9.53
N LEU A 114 16.15 -14.43 -10.50
CA LEU A 114 14.79 -14.41 -11.05
C LEU A 114 14.77 -15.09 -12.42
N TYR A 115 14.09 -16.23 -12.53
CA TYR A 115 13.91 -16.96 -13.79
C TYR A 115 12.81 -16.32 -14.64
N PHE A 116 13.06 -16.19 -15.94
CA PHE A 116 12.09 -15.70 -16.91
C PHE A 116 11.07 -16.78 -17.27
N GLY A 117 9.85 -16.34 -17.56
CA GLY A 117 8.74 -17.16 -18.03
C GLY A 117 8.56 -17.10 -19.55
N PRO A 118 7.79 -18.03 -20.13
CA PRO A 118 7.47 -18.02 -21.56
C PRO A 118 6.46 -16.92 -21.94
N SER A 119 5.76 -16.34 -20.95
CA SER A 119 4.79 -15.26 -21.15
C SER A 119 4.67 -14.41 -19.89
N ASP A 120 4.20 -13.17 -20.06
CA ASP A 120 3.98 -12.25 -18.96
C ASP A 120 2.66 -12.57 -18.25
N HIS A 121 2.75 -12.96 -16.99
CA HIS A 121 1.57 -13.23 -16.18
C HIS A 121 1.87 -13.09 -14.69
N VAL A 122 1.39 -12.00 -14.10
CA VAL A 122 1.30 -11.85 -12.64
C VAL A 122 -0.13 -12.20 -12.23
N PRO A 123 -0.40 -13.34 -11.57
CA PRO A 123 -1.75 -13.67 -11.15
C PRO A 123 -2.29 -12.66 -10.15
N ARG A 124 -3.62 -12.60 -10.09
CA ARG A 124 -4.37 -11.61 -9.32
C ARG A 124 -4.02 -11.61 -7.83
N ASP A 125 -3.76 -12.78 -7.27
CA ASP A 125 -3.38 -12.98 -5.86
C ASP A 125 -2.01 -12.36 -5.49
N LEU A 126 -1.15 -12.08 -6.49
CA LEU A 126 0.15 -11.45 -6.28
C LEU A 126 0.13 -9.92 -6.45
N ARG A 127 -1.02 -9.33 -6.82
CA ARG A 127 -1.17 -7.89 -6.99
C ARG A 127 -2.04 -7.34 -5.87
N TYR A 128 -1.61 -6.24 -5.26
CA TYR A 128 -2.41 -5.48 -4.28
C TYR A 128 -3.38 -4.48 -4.95
N TRP A 129 -3.46 -4.50 -6.28
CA TRP A 129 -4.22 -3.56 -7.10
C TRP A 129 -5.08 -4.31 -8.12
N ARG A 130 -6.11 -3.64 -8.64
CA ARG A 130 -7.06 -4.18 -9.64
C ARG A 130 -7.02 -3.34 -10.91
N VAL A 131 -7.15 -3.96 -12.08
CA VAL A 131 -7.37 -3.21 -13.33
C VAL A 131 -8.79 -2.62 -13.35
N ALA A 132 -9.05 -1.65 -14.22
CA ALA A 132 -10.35 -0.98 -14.30
C ALA A 132 -11.50 -1.96 -14.58
N GLU A 133 -11.26 -2.98 -15.42
CA GLU A 133 -12.23 -4.00 -15.80
C GLU A 133 -12.57 -4.97 -14.65
N GLU A 134 -11.70 -5.07 -13.65
CA GLU A 134 -11.90 -5.89 -12.45
C GLU A 134 -12.68 -5.16 -11.37
N LEU A 135 -12.89 -3.85 -11.50
CA LEU A 135 -13.73 -3.10 -10.60
C LEU A 135 -15.21 -3.42 -10.89
N PRO A 136 -16.08 -3.49 -9.86
CA PRO A 136 -17.51 -3.69 -10.06
C PRO A 136 -18.05 -2.68 -11.06
N LYS A 137 -18.66 -3.15 -12.15
CA LYS A 137 -19.40 -2.29 -13.07
C LYS A 137 -20.64 -1.79 -12.32
N ASN A 138 -20.58 -0.58 -11.77
CA ASN A 138 -21.73 0.02 -11.11
C ASN A 138 -22.78 0.36 -12.18
N ALA A 139 -23.80 -0.49 -12.31
CA ALA A 139 -24.90 -0.30 -13.25
C ALA A 139 -25.80 0.91 -12.92
N ASN A 140 -25.71 1.44 -11.69
CA ASN A 140 -26.44 2.59 -11.18
C ASN A 140 -25.50 3.65 -10.61
N LEU A 141 -24.54 4.14 -11.41
CA LEU A 141 -23.81 5.36 -11.02
C LEU A 141 -24.81 6.53 -11.08
N GLU A 142 -25.18 7.06 -9.92
CA GLU A 142 -25.73 8.42 -9.88
C GLU A 142 -24.77 9.37 -10.61
N LYS A 143 -25.28 10.49 -11.12
CA LYS A 143 -24.44 11.50 -11.80
C LYS A 143 -23.30 12.02 -10.89
N GLU A 144 -23.51 11.97 -9.58
CA GLU A 144 -22.58 12.45 -8.54
C GLU A 144 -22.26 11.34 -7.53
N PRO A 145 -21.48 10.31 -7.91
CA PRO A 145 -21.27 9.13 -7.07
C PRO A 145 -20.49 9.42 -5.77
N LEU A 146 -19.86 10.60 -5.65
CA LEU A 146 -19.12 11.03 -4.47
C LEU A 146 -19.83 12.15 -3.69
N LYS A 147 -21.14 12.36 -3.94
CA LYS A 147 -21.92 13.34 -3.20
C LYS A 147 -21.80 13.12 -1.69
N TYR A 148 -21.64 14.21 -0.95
CA TYR A 148 -21.42 14.25 0.51
C TYR A 148 -20.05 13.78 1.00
N LEU A 149 -19.17 13.29 0.12
CA LEU A 149 -17.79 12.99 0.50
C LEU A 149 -16.99 14.30 0.60
N LYS A 150 -16.31 14.49 1.72
CA LYS A 150 -15.31 15.56 1.91
C LYS A 150 -13.91 14.96 1.82
N VAL A 151 -13.08 15.50 0.92
CA VAL A 151 -11.71 15.03 0.69
C VAL A 151 -10.74 16.17 0.91
N ALA A 152 -9.77 15.96 1.80
CA ALA A 152 -8.60 16.83 1.91
C ALA A 152 -7.43 16.19 1.15
N ILE A 153 -6.81 16.94 0.24
CA ILE A 153 -5.64 16.51 -0.51
C ILE A 153 -4.44 17.32 -0.01
N ASP A 154 -3.42 16.60 0.45
CA ASP A 154 -2.13 17.18 0.82
C ASP A 154 -1.12 17.00 -0.33
N PRO A 155 -0.90 18.01 -1.18
CA PRO A 155 0.21 17.95 -2.11
C PRO A 155 1.53 18.09 -1.34
N GLY A 156 2.28 17.00 -1.19
CA GLY A 156 3.54 17.02 -0.44
C GLY A 156 4.57 18.04 -0.98
N HIS A 157 5.46 18.51 -0.10
CA HIS A 157 6.58 19.41 -0.40
C HIS A 157 6.18 20.80 -0.94
N ILE A 158 7.14 21.71 -1.12
CA ILE A 158 6.98 23.04 -1.71
C ILE A 158 7.80 23.17 -3.00
N GLY A 159 7.33 24.02 -3.92
CA GLY A 159 7.84 24.09 -5.30
C GLY A 159 8.60 25.38 -5.60
N GLY A 160 8.76 25.70 -6.90
CA GLY A 160 9.35 26.97 -7.33
C GLY A 160 10.79 27.14 -6.86
N GLU A 161 11.08 28.31 -6.28
CA GLU A 161 12.40 28.63 -5.70
C GLU A 161 12.71 27.82 -4.44
N TRP A 162 11.68 27.30 -3.76
CA TRP A 162 11.85 26.55 -2.50
C TRP A 162 12.24 25.09 -2.72
N ALA A 163 12.02 24.54 -3.91
CA ALA A 163 12.37 23.16 -4.23
C ALA A 163 13.87 22.85 -4.02
N LYS A 164 14.72 23.87 -4.23
CA LYS A 164 16.18 23.78 -3.98
C LYS A 164 16.51 23.68 -2.51
N MET A 165 15.82 24.47 -1.67
CA MET A 165 15.96 24.42 -0.22
C MET A 165 15.59 23.04 0.35
N GLU A 166 14.51 22.43 -0.14
CA GLU A 166 14.09 21.10 0.31
C GLU A 166 14.94 19.95 -0.24
N GLY A 167 15.85 20.22 -1.19
CA GLY A 167 16.58 19.18 -1.90
C GLY A 167 15.67 18.26 -2.73
N ARG A 168 14.44 18.70 -3.03
CA ARG A 168 13.43 17.94 -3.79
C ARG A 168 13.31 18.42 -5.24
N TRP A 169 14.46 18.53 -5.89
CA TRP A 169 14.57 18.92 -7.29
C TRP A 169 15.63 18.08 -8.00
N TYR A 170 15.44 17.89 -9.31
CA TYR A 170 16.36 17.16 -10.18
C TYR A 170 16.47 17.86 -11.53
N GLN A 171 17.62 17.80 -12.18
CA GLN A 171 17.81 18.35 -13.51
C GLN A 171 18.27 17.25 -14.46
N LEU A 172 17.50 17.01 -15.52
CA LEU A 172 17.83 16.00 -16.52
C LEU A 172 18.98 16.49 -17.42
N ASN A 173 20.16 15.88 -17.26
CA ASN A 173 21.31 15.96 -18.17
C ASN A 173 21.67 17.40 -18.62
N GLY A 174 21.55 18.40 -17.73
CA GLY A 174 21.92 19.80 -18.02
C GLY A 174 21.10 20.48 -19.12
N LYS A 175 19.95 19.91 -19.53
CA LYS A 175 19.08 20.47 -20.57
C LYS A 175 18.25 21.68 -20.12
N GLY A 176 18.51 22.22 -18.92
CA GLY A 176 17.71 23.31 -18.34
C GLY A 176 16.35 22.89 -17.78
N ILE A 177 15.90 21.65 -18.00
CA ILE A 177 14.62 21.15 -17.48
C ILE A 177 14.80 20.71 -16.03
N GLU A 178 14.25 21.51 -15.11
CA GLU A 178 14.17 21.19 -13.69
C GLU A 178 12.86 20.45 -13.39
N ILE A 179 12.97 19.29 -12.73
CA ILE A 179 11.86 18.55 -12.15
C ILE A 179 11.82 18.90 -10.66
N LYS A 180 10.69 19.43 -10.19
CA LYS A 180 10.50 19.88 -8.80
C LYS A 180 9.33 19.12 -8.19
N GLU A 181 9.58 18.35 -7.14
CA GLU A 181 8.58 17.47 -6.53
C GLU A 181 7.33 18.24 -6.10
N GLY A 182 7.51 19.35 -5.37
CA GLY A 182 6.40 20.17 -4.88
C GLY A 182 5.54 20.82 -5.98
N GLU A 183 6.07 20.96 -7.19
CA GLU A 183 5.30 21.43 -8.36
C GLU A 183 4.48 20.31 -8.99
N LEU A 184 5.10 19.14 -9.13
CA LEU A 184 4.44 17.94 -9.65
C LEU A 184 3.29 17.51 -8.74
N THR A 185 3.52 17.43 -7.43
CA THR A 185 2.49 17.04 -6.46
C THR A 185 1.33 18.03 -6.45
N LEU A 186 1.59 19.34 -6.52
CA LEU A 186 0.55 20.37 -6.56
C LEU A 186 -0.27 20.30 -7.85
N SER A 187 0.40 20.13 -8.99
CA SER A 187 -0.27 20.02 -10.29
C SER A 187 -1.16 18.78 -10.35
N THR A 188 -0.65 17.63 -9.89
CA THR A 188 -1.44 16.40 -9.78
C THR A 188 -2.62 16.58 -8.80
N ALA A 189 -2.42 17.20 -7.64
CA ALA A 189 -3.50 17.46 -6.69
C ALA A 189 -4.61 18.35 -7.26
N LYS A 190 -4.26 19.37 -8.05
CA LYS A 190 -5.23 20.22 -8.76
C LYS A 190 -6.07 19.41 -9.76
N LEU A 191 -5.45 18.51 -10.52
CA LEU A 191 -6.16 17.62 -11.45
C LEU A 191 -7.07 16.62 -10.72
N ILE A 192 -6.58 16.02 -9.63
CA ILE A 192 -7.38 15.10 -8.79
C ILE A 192 -8.57 15.85 -8.20
N LYS A 193 -8.37 17.06 -7.67
CA LYS A 193 -9.43 17.92 -7.15
C LYS A 193 -10.53 18.13 -8.18
N GLN A 194 -10.17 18.54 -9.41
CA GLN A 194 -11.14 18.74 -10.49
C GLN A 194 -11.93 17.46 -10.80
N LYS A 195 -11.25 16.31 -10.90
CA LYS A 195 -11.89 15.02 -11.18
C LYS A 195 -12.85 14.61 -10.07
N LEU A 196 -12.44 14.69 -8.81
CA LEU A 196 -13.27 14.34 -7.66
C LEU A 196 -14.48 15.28 -7.51
N GLN A 197 -14.29 16.58 -7.74
CA GLN A 197 -15.40 17.55 -7.74
C GLN A 197 -16.40 17.27 -8.87
N SER A 198 -15.94 16.87 -10.06
CA SER A 198 -16.83 16.48 -11.15
C SER A 198 -17.69 15.23 -10.84
N LEU A 199 -17.29 14.45 -9.84
CA LEU A 199 -18.03 13.29 -9.33
C LEU A 199 -18.89 13.64 -8.09
N GLY A 200 -18.96 14.91 -7.68
CA GLY A 200 -19.82 15.38 -6.58
C GLY A 200 -19.15 15.53 -5.21
N ALA A 201 -17.83 15.29 -5.10
CA ALA A 201 -17.12 15.46 -3.83
C ALA A 201 -16.86 16.94 -3.50
N GLU A 202 -16.86 17.28 -2.21
CA GLU A 202 -16.27 18.53 -1.69
C GLU A 202 -14.78 18.30 -1.47
N VAL A 203 -13.92 19.08 -2.16
CA VAL A 203 -12.47 18.83 -2.13
C VAL A 203 -11.69 20.08 -1.78
N ILE A 204 -10.86 19.98 -0.75
CA ILE A 204 -9.95 21.03 -0.30
C ILE A 204 -8.50 20.61 -0.54
N LEU A 205 -7.65 21.57 -0.92
CA LEU A 205 -6.20 21.36 -0.93
C LEU A 205 -5.63 21.95 0.35
N LEU A 206 -4.73 21.25 1.03
CA LEU A 206 -4.08 21.76 2.24
C LEU A 206 -3.08 22.90 1.92
N ARG A 207 -2.61 22.97 0.67
CA ARG A 207 -1.96 24.14 0.07
C ARG A 207 -2.33 24.25 -1.40
N ASP A 208 -2.34 25.46 -1.95
CA ASP A 208 -2.66 25.74 -3.35
C ASP A 208 -1.55 26.49 -4.10
N LYS A 209 -0.46 26.82 -3.40
CA LYS A 209 0.73 27.52 -3.88
C LYS A 209 2.01 26.74 -3.65
N HIS A 210 3.10 27.25 -4.21
CA HIS A 210 4.43 26.66 -4.12
C HIS A 210 5.24 27.17 -2.92
N GLU A 211 4.75 28.15 -2.15
CA GLU A 211 5.46 28.70 -0.99
C GLU A 211 5.17 27.93 0.31
N PRO A 212 6.01 28.08 1.36
CA PRO A 212 5.72 27.57 2.69
C PRO A 212 4.35 28.04 3.22
N VAL A 213 3.58 27.12 3.79
CA VAL A 213 2.30 27.43 4.46
C VAL A 213 2.49 28.08 5.83
N THR A 214 3.66 27.88 6.44
CA THR A 214 4.01 28.50 7.72
C THR A 214 4.47 29.95 7.52
N LYS A 215 4.06 30.83 8.45
CA LYS A 215 4.59 32.20 8.54
C LYS A 215 5.99 32.24 9.15
N LEU A 216 6.37 31.19 9.87
CA LEU A 216 7.68 31.07 10.51
C LEU A 216 8.76 30.79 9.45
N ARG A 217 9.98 31.23 9.74
CA ARG A 217 11.20 31.07 8.94
C ARG A 217 12.26 30.40 9.81
N PRO A 218 13.35 29.86 9.23
CA PRO A 218 14.38 29.18 10.01
C PRO A 218 14.86 29.97 11.25
N LYS A 219 15.06 31.29 11.08
CA LYS A 219 15.44 32.22 12.17
C LYS A 219 14.45 32.33 13.34
N ASP A 220 13.20 31.89 13.17
CA ASP A 220 12.17 31.95 14.22
C ASP A 220 12.22 30.68 15.11
N PHE A 221 13.12 29.73 14.83
CA PHE A 221 13.34 28.49 15.58
C PHE A 221 14.75 28.39 16.17
N GLU A 222 15.50 29.50 16.16
CA GLU A 222 16.82 29.64 16.77
C GLU A 222 16.74 30.05 18.24
#